data_AF-A0A2G1QGC8-F1
#
_entry.id   AF-A0A2G1QGC8-F1
#
_cell.length_a   1.000
_cell.length_b   1.000
_cell.length_c   1.000
_cell.angle_alpha   90.00
_cell.angle_beta   90.00
_cell.angle_gamma   90.00
#
_symmetry.space_group_name_H-M   'P 1'
#
loop_
_entity.id
_entity.type
_entity.pdbx_description
1 polymer ?
#
loop_
_entity_poly.entity_id
_entity_poly.type
_entity_poly.pdbx_seq_one_letter_code
_entity_poly.pdbx_strand_id
1 'polypeptide(L)' 'MVEPANSDLSIGKQCKLLSISRSSFYYQPKGETALNLMLMRQIDE' A
#
# COMPACT_ATOMS: atom_id res chain seq x y z
N MET A 1 3.84 -13.04 -7.65
CA MET A 1 4.31 -12.00 -6.68
C MET A 1 5.72 -11.60 -7.09
N VAL A 2 6.03 -10.30 -7.15
CA VAL A 2 7.40 -9.81 -7.38
C VAL A 2 8.06 -9.71 -6.01
N GLU A 3 9.20 -10.36 -5.81
CA GLU A 3 9.94 -10.23 -4.54
C GLU A 3 10.46 -8.80 -4.38
N PRO A 4 10.11 -8.08 -3.29
CA PRO A 4 10.49 -6.67 -3.11
C PRO A 4 12.01 -6.43 -3.08
N ALA A 5 12.78 -7.45 -2.70
CA ALA A 5 14.24 -7.40 -2.55
C ALA A 5 15.00 -8.00 -3.76
N ASN A 6 14.31 -8.28 -4.86
CA ASN A 6 14.94 -8.84 -6.04
C ASN A 6 15.88 -7.80 -6.68
N SER A 7 17.18 -7.98 -6.48
CA SER A 7 18.23 -6.98 -6.79
C SER A 7 18.37 -6.69 -8.28
N ASP A 8 17.89 -7.59 -9.12
CA ASP A 8 17.99 -7.53 -10.58
C ASP A 8 16.95 -6.59 -11.22
N LEU A 9 15.92 -6.20 -10.46
CA LEU A 9 14.82 -5.36 -10.92
C LEU A 9 14.75 -4.04 -10.15
N SER A 10 15.02 -2.93 -10.84
CA SER A 10 14.84 -1.60 -10.25
C SER A 10 13.40 -1.38 -9.81
N ILE A 11 13.20 -0.58 -8.75
CA ILE A 11 11.88 -0.21 -8.22
C ILE A 11 10.95 0.30 -9.32
N GLY A 12 11.47 1.03 -10.32
CA GLY A 12 10.68 1.50 -11.46
C GLY A 12 10.14 0.37 -12.34
N LYS A 13 10.95 -0.66 -12.62
CA LYS A 13 10.52 -1.85 -13.36
C LYS A 13 9.49 -2.65 -12.57
N GLN A 14 9.69 -2.78 -11.25
CA GLN A 14 8.73 -3.44 -10.36
C GLN A 14 7.38 -2.71 -10.35
N CYS A 15 7.37 -1.38 -10.20
CA CYS A 15 6.14 -0.58 -10.23
C CYS A 15 5.41 -0.71 -11.57
N LYS A 16 6.15 -0.68 -12.70
CA LYS A 16 5.58 -0.88 -14.04
C LYS A 16 4.95 -2.27 -14.20
N LEU A 17 5.60 -3.31 -13.69
CA LEU A 17 5.09 -4.69 -13.75
C LEU A 17 3.81 -4.87 -12.93
N LEU A 18 3.71 -4.18 -11.80
CA LEU A 18 2.53 -4.20 -10.92
C LEU A 18 1.44 -3.19 -11.32
N SER A 19 1.66 -2.40 -12.38
CA SER A 19 0.76 -1.32 -12.81
C SER A 19 0.44 -0.31 -11.70
N ILE A 20 1.42 -0.03 -10.83
CA ILE A 20 1.30 0.98 -9.76
C ILE A 20 2.20 2.17 -10.03
N SER A 21 1.85 3.32 -9.45
CA SER A 21 2.73 4.47 -9.41
C SER A 21 3.92 4.22 -8.47
N ARG A 22 5.04 4.91 -8.71
CA ARG A 22 6.21 4.83 -7.82
C ARG A 22 5.92 5.42 -6.43
N SER A 23 5.03 6.40 -6.33
CA SER A 23 4.62 6.96 -5.02
C SER A 23 3.86 5.93 -4.19
N SER A 24 3.05 5.07 -4.82
CA SER A 24 2.38 3.95 -4.13
C SER A 24 3.37 2.99 -3.47
N PHE A 25 4.55 2.77 -4.06
CA PHE A 25 5.58 1.90 -3.47
C PHE A 25 6.17 2.48 -2.17
N TYR A 26 6.32 3.80 -2.08
CA TYR A 26 6.86 4.46 -0.87
C TYR A 26 5.78 4.85 0.13
N TYR A 27 4.49 4.72 -0.24
CA TYR A 27 3.40 5.10 0.64
C TYR A 27 3.36 4.18 1.86
N GLN A 28 3.45 4.80 3.03
CA GLN A 28 3.19 4.13 4.30
C GLN A 28 1.76 4.48 4.74
N PRO A 29 0.86 3.49 4.88
CA PRO A 29 -0.49 3.76 5.32
C PRO A 29 -0.46 4.35 6.73
N LYS A 30 -1.14 5.48 6.90
CA LYS A 30 -1.41 6.04 8.22
C LYS A 30 -2.59 5.28 8.80
N GLY A 31 -2.45 4.72 9.99
CA GLY A 31 -3.56 4.04 10.67
C GLY A 31 -4.75 4.99 10.92
N GLU A 32 -5.92 4.39 11.11
CA GLU A 32 -7.15 5.13 11.42
C GLU A 32 -7.17 5.62 12.88
N THR A 33 -7.89 6.71 13.13
CA THR A 33 -8.12 7.18 14.51
C THR A 33 -9.08 6.24 15.25
N ALA A 34 -9.01 6.24 16.58
CA ALA A 34 -9.96 5.46 17.40
C ALA A 34 -11.43 5.84 17.10
N LEU A 35 -11.69 7.12 16.82
CA LEU A 35 -13.01 7.61 16.42
C LEU A 35 -13.44 7.02 15.07
N ASN A 36 -12.58 7.07 14.05
CA ASN A 36 -12.91 6.49 12.74
C ASN A 36 -13.18 4.98 12.84
N LEU A 37 -12.37 4.25 13.60
CA LEU A 37 -12.58 2.81 13.83
C LEU A 37 -13.91 2.52 14.53
N MET A 38 -14.30 3.36 15.50
CA MET A 38 -15.60 3.24 16.16
C MET A 38 -16.75 3.49 15.18
N LEU A 39 -16.65 4.54 14.34
CA LEU A 39 -17.66 4.86 13.35
C LEU A 39 -17.79 3.78 12.27
N MET A 40 -16.67 3.22 11.79
CA MET A 40 -16.68 2.10 10.83
C MET A 40 -17.46 0.90 11.39
N ARG A 41 -17.23 0.54 12.66
CA ARG A 41 -17.98 -0.55 13.31
C ARG A 41 -19.48 -0.29 13.38
N GLN A 42 -19.90 0.95 13.66
CA GLN A 42 -21.32 1.31 13.72
C GLN A 42 -22.00 1.28 12.35
N ILE A 43 -21.26 1.48 11.26
CA ILE A 43 -21.80 1.41 9.89
C ILE A 43 -22.00 -0.04 9.44
N ASP A 44 -21.14 -0.95 9.90
CA ASP A 44 -21.20 -2.37 9.54
C ASP A 44 -22.30 -3.17 10.30
N GLU A 45 -22.84 -2.63 11.40
CA GLU A 45 -23.94 -3.20 12.22
C GLU A 45 -25.34 -2.86 11.68
#